data_AF-A0A4Y1Q595-F1
#
_entry.id   AF-A0A4Y1Q595-F1
#
_cell.length_a   1.000
_cell.length_b   1.000
_cell.length_c   1.000
_cell.angle_alpha   90.00
_cell.angle_beta   90.00
_cell.angle_gamma   90.00
#
_symmetry.space_group_name_H-M   'P 1'
#
loop_
_entity.id
_entity.type
_entity.pdbx_description
1 polymer ?
#
loop_
_entity_poly.entity_id
_entity_poly.type
_entity_poly.pdbx_seq_one_letter_code
_entity_poly.pdbx_strand_id
1 'polypeptide(L)'
;ISRIRDICGPKGRVIGAVSGGVDSTVAAKLMHEAIGDRFHAIMVDNGVLRLNEAQQVNEMLNKDLGVNLTVVDASDLFLSRLEGVEDP
;
A
#
# COMPACT_ATOMS: atom_id res chain seq x y z
N ILE A 1 -11.47 -12.39 -8.94
CA ILE A 1 -12.48 -11.96 -7.93
C ILE A 1 -13.07 -13.13 -7.15
N SER A 2 -13.82 -14.08 -7.76
CA SER A 2 -14.46 -15.20 -7.02
C SER A 2 -13.50 -15.93 -6.08
N ARG A 3 -12.34 -16.36 -6.60
CA ARG A 3 -11.31 -17.05 -5.81
C ARG A 3 -10.87 -16.28 -4.56
N ILE A 4 -10.79 -14.94 -4.62
CA ILE A 4 -10.43 -14.11 -3.45
C ILE A 4 -11.56 -14.16 -2.42
N ARG A 5 -12.81 -14.04 -2.87
CA ARG A 5 -14.00 -14.12 -1.99
C ARG A 5 -14.09 -15.48 -1.30
N ASP A 6 -13.81 -16.56 -2.02
CA ASP A 6 -13.84 -17.93 -1.49
C ASP A 6 -12.77 -18.14 -0.42
N ILE A 7 -11.55 -17.66 -0.65
CA ILE A 7 -10.43 -17.78 0.30
C ILE A 7 -10.66 -16.91 1.54
N CYS A 8 -11.08 -15.65 1.37
CA CYS A 8 -11.28 -14.72 2.48
C CYS A 8 -12.58 -15.01 3.27
N GLY A 9 -13.53 -15.71 2.65
CA GLY A 9 -14.84 -15.99 3.23
C GLY A 9 -15.63 -14.73 3.60
N PRO A 10 -16.70 -14.89 4.40
CA PRO A 10 -17.64 -13.80 4.69
C PRO A 10 -17.08 -12.73 5.64
N LYS A 11 -16.06 -13.07 6.45
CA LYS A 11 -15.56 -12.20 7.53
C LYS A 11 -14.06 -11.90 7.49
N GLY A 12 -13.29 -12.59 6.65
CA GLY A 12 -11.84 -12.37 6.57
C GLY A 12 -11.51 -10.92 6.22
N ARG A 13 -10.47 -10.39 6.87
CA ARG A 13 -9.89 -9.08 6.59
C ARG A 13 -8.46 -9.29 6.13
N VAL A 14 -8.01 -8.45 5.21
CA VAL A 14 -6.69 -8.57 4.60
C VAL A 14 -5.99 -7.22 4.62
N ILE A 15 -4.72 -7.23 4.97
CA ILE A 15 -3.84 -6.08 4.80
C ILE A 15 -2.90 -6.31 3.61
N GLY A 16 -2.53 -5.25 2.92
CA GLY A 16 -1.58 -5.32 1.83
C GLY A 16 -0.61 -4.14 1.86
N ALA A 17 0.69 -4.43 1.74
CA ALA A 17 1.68 -3.39 1.51
C ALA A 17 1.64 -2.96 0.04
N VAL A 18 1.56 -1.67 -0.22
CA VAL A 18 1.57 -1.10 -1.57
C VAL A 18 2.78 -0.19 -1.71
N SER A 19 3.59 -0.46 -2.73
CA SER A 19 4.85 0.26 -2.99
C SER A 19 4.72 1.34 -4.07
N GLY A 20 3.57 1.45 -4.72
CA GLY A 20 3.39 2.23 -5.95
C GLY A 20 3.76 1.47 -7.22
N GLY A 21 4.40 0.31 -7.10
CA GLY A 21 4.67 -0.60 -8.23
C GLY A 21 3.38 -1.21 -8.79
N VAL A 22 3.39 -1.46 -10.11
CA VAL A 22 2.22 -1.97 -10.88
C VAL A 22 1.60 -3.21 -10.24
N ASP A 23 2.42 -4.19 -9.84
CA ASP A 23 1.93 -5.45 -9.28
C ASP A 23 1.08 -5.24 -8.02
N SER A 24 1.62 -4.47 -7.05
CA SER A 24 0.94 -4.19 -5.78
C SER A 24 -0.30 -3.32 -5.97
N THR A 25 -0.27 -2.40 -6.94
CA THR A 25 -1.40 -1.53 -7.30
C THR A 25 -2.55 -2.34 -7.92
N VAL A 26 -2.25 -3.22 -8.88
CA VAL A 26 -3.25 -4.10 -9.51
C VAL A 26 -3.83 -5.07 -8.47
N ALA A 27 -2.98 -5.65 -7.62
CA ALA A 27 -3.42 -6.51 -6.54
C ALA A 27 -4.35 -5.79 -5.56
N ALA A 28 -4.00 -4.56 -5.14
CA ALA A 28 -4.82 -3.74 -4.26
C ALA A 28 -6.21 -3.45 -4.86
N LYS A 29 -6.28 -3.13 -6.16
CA LYS A 29 -7.55 -2.93 -6.84
C LYS A 29 -8.39 -4.22 -6.88
N LEU A 30 -7.80 -5.36 -7.23
CA LEU A 30 -8.51 -6.65 -7.25
C LEU A 30 -9.03 -7.05 -5.86
N MET A 31 -8.26 -6.76 -4.80
CA MET A 31 -8.67 -7.01 -3.42
C MET A 31 -9.84 -6.11 -3.02
N HIS A 32 -9.77 -4.82 -3.33
CA HIS A 32 -10.87 -3.89 -3.07
C HIS A 32 -12.15 -4.30 -3.81
N GLU A 33 -12.07 -4.67 -5.09
CA GLU A 33 -13.21 -5.19 -5.87
C GLU A 33 -13.79 -6.50 -5.29
N ALA A 34 -12.93 -7.33 -4.67
CA ALA A 34 -13.35 -8.60 -4.11
C ALA A 34 -14.02 -8.46 -2.75
N ILE A 35 -13.43 -7.68 -1.82
CA ILE A 35 -13.81 -7.67 -0.41
C ILE A 35 -14.05 -6.27 0.18
N GLY A 36 -13.97 -5.21 -0.63
CA GLY A 36 -14.27 -3.82 -0.25
C GLY A 36 -13.38 -3.34 0.90
N ASP A 37 -14.00 -2.69 1.88
CA ASP A 37 -13.33 -2.12 3.07
C ASP A 37 -12.68 -3.17 3.99
N ARG A 38 -12.90 -4.47 3.74
CA ARG A 38 -12.19 -5.53 4.45
C ARG A 38 -10.75 -5.70 3.97
N PHE A 39 -10.40 -5.11 2.82
CA PHE A 39 -9.02 -4.92 2.41
C PHE A 39 -8.53 -3.55 2.85
N HIS A 40 -7.38 -3.52 3.52
CA HIS A 40 -6.72 -2.30 3.95
C HIS A 40 -5.30 -2.24 3.38
N ALA A 41 -5.06 -1.27 2.51
CA ALA A 41 -3.76 -1.03 1.91
C ALA A 41 -2.93 -0.11 2.82
N ILE A 42 -1.62 -0.38 2.91
CA ILE A 42 -0.66 0.43 3.65
C ILE A 42 0.49 0.75 2.71
N MET A 43 0.78 2.04 2.56
CA MET A 43 1.99 2.53 1.90
C MET A 43 2.89 3.16 2.96
N VAL A 44 4.16 2.81 2.94
CA VAL A 44 5.17 3.39 3.83
C VAL A 44 6.07 4.28 3.00
N ASP A 45 6.02 5.58 3.25
CA ASP A 45 7.03 6.52 2.76
C ASP A 45 8.23 6.45 3.70
N ASN A 46 9.33 5.89 3.21
CA ASN A 46 10.56 5.73 3.96
C ASN A 46 11.54 6.90 3.73
N GLY A 47 11.13 7.96 3.02
CA GLY A 47 11.96 9.12 2.74
C GLY A 47 12.95 8.95 1.58
N VAL A 48 12.94 7.80 0.90
CA VAL A 48 13.83 7.54 -0.28
C VAL A 48 13.03 7.21 -1.55
N LEU A 49 11.75 7.55 -1.59
CA LEU A 49 10.92 7.44 -2.78
C LEU A 49 11.28 8.55 -3.81
N ARG A 50 10.78 8.42 -5.04
CA ARG A 50 10.92 9.49 -6.03
C ARG A 50 10.05 10.69 -5.65
N LEU A 51 10.38 11.84 -6.25
CA LEU A 51 9.64 13.08 -6.06
C LEU A 51 8.12 12.87 -6.23
N ASN A 52 7.36 13.20 -5.18
CA ASN A 52 5.90 13.14 -5.11
C ASN A 52 5.28 11.74 -5.29
N GLU A 53 6.05 10.66 -5.21
CA GLU A 53 5.56 9.31 -5.46
C GLU A 53 4.46 8.89 -4.47
N ALA A 54 4.66 9.12 -3.17
CA ALA A 54 3.64 8.82 -2.16
C ALA A 54 2.33 9.58 -2.38
N GLN A 55 2.42 10.85 -2.78
CA GLN A 55 1.23 11.66 -3.10
C GLN A 55 0.49 11.08 -4.33
N GLN A 56 1.21 10.78 -5.40
CA GLN A 56 0.62 10.24 -6.64
C GLN A 56 -0.06 8.89 -6.39
N VAL A 57 0.57 8.00 -5.61
CA VAL A 57 -0.01 6.71 -5.25
C VAL A 57 -1.27 6.88 -4.41
N ASN A 58 -1.26 7.83 -3.46
CA ASN A 58 -2.44 8.13 -2.66
C ASN A 58 -3.60 8.69 -3.50
N GLU A 59 -3.32 9.60 -4.42
CA GLU A 59 -4.33 10.14 -5.34
C GLU A 59 -4.96 9.01 -6.19
N MET A 60 -4.13 8.18 -6.81
CA MET A 60 -4.61 7.08 -7.64
C MET A 60 -5.41 6.03 -6.84
N LEU A 61 -4.85 5.49 -5.76
CA LEU A 61 -5.47 4.36 -5.07
C LEU A 61 -6.64 4.78 -4.18
N ASN A 62 -6.48 5.87 -3.43
CA ASN A 62 -7.50 6.30 -2.49
C ASN A 62 -8.58 7.12 -3.20
N LYS A 63 -8.21 8.21 -3.89
CA LYS A 63 -9.19 9.15 -4.47
C LYS A 63 -9.85 8.58 -5.72
N ASP A 64 -9.07 8.04 -6.65
CA ASP A 64 -9.61 7.63 -7.96
C ASP A 64 -10.21 6.22 -7.93
N LEU A 65 -9.61 5.30 -7.16
CA LEU A 65 -10.00 3.88 -7.14
C LEU A 65 -10.77 3.44 -5.90
N GLY A 66 -10.90 4.30 -4.88
CA GLY A 66 -11.67 4.05 -3.65
C GLY A 66 -11.03 3.05 -2.69
N VAL A 67 -9.76 2.67 -2.90
CA VAL A 67 -9.07 1.72 -2.03
C VAL A 67 -8.83 2.36 -0.67
N ASN A 68 -9.21 1.67 0.40
CA ASN A 68 -8.90 2.06 1.77
C ASN A 68 -7.37 1.98 2.00
N LEU A 69 -6.69 3.09 1.75
CA LEU A 69 -5.24 3.24 1.83
C LEU A 69 -4.85 4.17 2.97
N THR A 70 -3.93 3.70 3.82
CA THR A 70 -3.19 4.53 4.77
C THR A 70 -1.76 4.74 4.26
N VAL A 71 -1.36 6.00 4.14
CA VAL A 71 0.04 6.38 3.90
C VAL A 71 0.68 6.72 5.23
N VAL A 72 1.81 6.08 5.52
CA VAL A 72 2.60 6.27 6.74
C VAL A 72 3.90 6.95 6.37
N ASP A 73 4.14 8.14 6.89
CA ASP A 73 5.45 8.76 6.85
C ASP A 73 6.35 8.12 7.94
N ALA A 74 7.38 7.42 7.48
CA ALA A 74 8.41 6.79 8.30
C ALA A 74 9.82 7.25 7.89
N SER A 75 9.93 8.40 7.23
CA SER A 75 11.19 8.95 6.71
C SER A 75 12.22 9.15 7.82
N ASP A 76 11.87 9.84 8.91
CA ASP A 76 12.74 10.05 10.07
C ASP A 76 13.25 8.73 10.66
N LEU A 77 12.36 7.73 10.77
CA LEU A 77 12.69 6.42 11.33
C LEU A 77 13.68 5.65 10.44
N PHE A 78 13.52 5.76 9.12
CA PHE A 78 14.37 5.06 8.17
C PHE A 78 15.74 5.74 8.05
N LEU A 79 15.75 7.06 7.85
CA LEU A 79 16.97 7.84 7.66
C LEU A 79 17.86 7.86 8.91
N SER A 80 17.28 7.97 10.11
CA SER A 80 18.06 7.90 11.36
C SER A 80 18.76 6.55 11.55
N ARG A 81 18.21 5.46 11.01
CA ARG A 81 18.85 4.13 11.07
C ARG A 81 19.94 3.92 10.02
N LEU A 82 19.97 4.77 8.99
CA LEU A 82 21.02 4.76 7.97
C LEU A 82 22.20 5.68 8.33
N GLU A 83 22.12 6.40 9.45
CA GLU A 83 23.22 7.26 9.90
C GLU A 83 24.50 6.44 10.10
N GLY A 84 25.55 6.81 9.36
CA GLY A 84 26.86 6.15 9.42
C GLY A 84 26.94 4.77 8.75
N VAL A 85 25.89 4.32 8.05
CA VAL A 85 25.90 3.08 7.28
C VAL A 85 26.48 3.36 5.89
N GLU A 86 27.67 2.81 5.62
CA GLU A 86 28.36 2.95 4.32
C GLU A 86 28.33 1.65 3.50
N ASP A 87 28.12 0.50 4.14
CA ASP A 87 28.01 -0.81 3.48
C ASP A 87 26.60 -0.98 2.87
N PRO A 88 26.47 -1.20 1.54
CA PRO A 88 25.18 -1.33 0.86
C PRO A 88 24.36 -2.59 1.17
#